data_AF-A0A9R1CAJ2-F1
#
_entry.id   AF-A0A9R1CAJ2-F1
#
_cell.length_a   1.000
_cell.length_b   1.000
_cell.length_c   1.000
_cell.angle_alpha   90.00
_cell.angle_beta   90.00
_cell.angle_gamma   90.00
#
_symmetry.space_group_name_H-M   'P 1'
#
loop_
_entity.id
_entity.type
_entity.pdbx_description
1 polymer ?
#
loop_
_entity_poly.entity_id
_entity_poly.type
_entity_poly.pdbx_seq_one_letter_code
_entity_poly.pdbx_strand_id
1 'polypeptide(L)'
;MTLQKRTNSIIEVSKEAAELRKHAPSVIIGAYDISLQDKAIAAFPTVDRCSEVDSPQLGVLSEAFPAHIDQRTGEEIQDMAVVWMQGHLIAVSMFCGAREKMNEWQSKSLCSQIINEHPTLTLMEFILFCSRLRSAKYGKFYGSIDPAEILGSLDLFLKDKRQDIARHMEEVERQRREKEWEESRKNAITYEEFLRRKESGEYPTLSKLEQAEKQSPPVEKKLHI
;
A
#
# COMPACT_ATOMS: atom_id res chain seq x y z
N MET A 1 -38.52 35.99 -11.56
CA MET A 1 -37.56 35.28 -10.68
C MET A 1 -37.50 33.84 -11.12
N THR A 2 -36.45 33.49 -11.83
CA THR A 2 -36.27 32.21 -12.52
C THR A 2 -35.88 31.14 -11.50
N LEU A 3 -36.67 30.08 -11.42
CA LEU A 3 -36.38 28.86 -10.66
C LEU A 3 -35.13 28.20 -11.23
N GLN A 4 -34.01 28.34 -10.54
CA GLN A 4 -32.78 27.63 -10.87
C GLN A 4 -32.96 26.17 -10.45
N LYS A 5 -33.26 25.32 -11.44
CA LYS A 5 -33.12 23.87 -11.35
C LYS A 5 -31.75 23.56 -10.76
N ARG A 6 -31.70 23.07 -9.51
CA ARG A 6 -30.51 22.43 -8.96
C ARG A 6 -30.33 21.12 -9.72
N THR A 7 -29.51 21.19 -10.76
CA THR A 7 -29.00 20.03 -11.49
C THR A 7 -28.27 19.14 -10.47
N ASN A 8 -28.68 17.87 -10.36
CA ASN A 8 -27.88 16.83 -9.72
C ASN A 8 -26.47 16.88 -10.34
N SER A 9 -25.48 17.42 -9.63
CA SER A 9 -24.10 17.16 -9.99
C SER A 9 -23.87 15.68 -9.70
N ILE A 10 -23.73 14.89 -10.75
CA ILE A 10 -23.06 13.59 -10.63
C ILE A 10 -21.72 13.93 -9.97
N ILE A 11 -21.53 13.49 -8.73
CA ILE A 11 -20.21 13.59 -8.09
C ILE A 11 -19.33 12.76 -9.00
N GLU A 12 -18.46 13.43 -9.74
CA GLU A 12 -17.48 12.79 -10.60
C GLU A 12 -16.60 11.97 -9.68
N VAL A 13 -16.74 10.65 -9.75
CA VAL A 13 -15.98 9.72 -8.93
C VAL A 13 -14.77 9.21 -9.68
N SER A 14 -13.74 8.79 -8.93
CA SER A 14 -12.59 8.08 -9.45
C SER A 14 -13.00 6.89 -10.31
N LYS A 15 -12.12 6.51 -11.25
CA LYS A 15 -12.39 5.37 -12.15
C LYS A 15 -12.56 4.09 -11.34
N GLU A 16 -11.77 3.95 -10.28
CA GLU A 16 -11.79 2.86 -9.32
C GLU A 16 -13.13 2.79 -8.58
N ALA A 17 -13.65 3.92 -8.09
CA ALA A 17 -14.94 3.96 -7.43
C ALA A 17 -16.10 3.69 -8.41
N ALA A 18 -16.01 4.17 -9.65
CA ALA A 18 -16.97 3.86 -10.71
C ALA A 18 -16.97 2.37 -11.06
N GLU A 19 -15.80 1.73 -11.10
CA GLU A 19 -15.67 0.29 -11.31
C GLU A 19 -16.30 -0.49 -10.16
N LEU A 20 -16.03 -0.08 -8.92
CA LEU A 20 -16.56 -0.72 -7.72
C LEU A 20 -18.10 -0.66 -7.66
N ARG A 21 -18.70 0.44 -8.13
CA ARG A 21 -20.17 0.62 -8.25
C ARG A 21 -20.85 -0.36 -9.21
N LYS A 22 -20.11 -1.08 -10.06
CA LYS A 22 -20.67 -2.14 -10.91
C LYS A 22 -21.11 -3.35 -10.10
N HIS A 23 -20.63 -3.49 -8.87
CA HIS A 23 -21.00 -4.56 -7.96
C HIS A 23 -21.96 -4.07 -6.89
N ALA A 24 -22.87 -4.96 -6.47
CA ALA A 24 -23.74 -4.67 -5.35
C ALA A 24 -22.88 -4.52 -4.07
N PRO A 25 -23.18 -3.53 -3.22
CA PRO A 25 -22.36 -3.29 -2.04
C PRO A 25 -22.27 -4.50 -1.08
N SER A 26 -23.36 -5.29 -0.98
CA SER A 26 -23.40 -6.53 -0.21
C SER A 26 -22.40 -7.59 -0.68
N VAL A 27 -22.10 -7.65 -1.98
CA VAL A 27 -21.11 -8.57 -2.55
C VAL A 27 -19.71 -8.15 -2.16
N ILE A 28 -19.41 -6.85 -2.19
CA ILE A 28 -18.11 -6.31 -1.83
C ILE A 28 -17.82 -6.56 -0.35
N ILE A 29 -18.72 -6.14 0.55
CA ILE A 29 -18.53 -6.36 1.99
C ILE A 29 -18.55 -7.85 2.36
N GLY A 30 -19.29 -8.68 1.62
CA GLY A 30 -19.33 -10.13 1.81
C GLY A 30 -18.04 -10.82 1.38
N ALA A 31 -17.29 -10.28 0.42
CA ALA A 31 -15.98 -10.78 0.05
C ALA A 31 -14.89 -10.46 1.08
N TYR A 32 -15.11 -9.42 1.90
CA TYR A 32 -14.21 -8.93 2.94
C TYR A 32 -14.85 -9.02 4.32
N ASP A 33 -15.42 -10.17 4.66
CA ASP A 33 -16.20 -10.34 5.88
C ASP A 33 -15.33 -10.53 7.15
N ILE A 34 -15.98 -10.44 8.32
CA ILE A 34 -15.32 -10.51 9.64
C ILE A 34 -14.57 -11.84 9.85
N SER A 35 -15.02 -12.95 9.27
CA SER A 35 -14.36 -14.27 9.44
C SER A 35 -12.94 -14.30 8.87
N LEU A 36 -12.61 -13.42 7.92
CA LEU A 36 -11.25 -13.30 7.39
C LEU A 36 -10.25 -12.86 8.46
N GLN A 37 -10.70 -12.20 9.54
CA GLN A 37 -9.80 -11.85 10.64
C GLN A 37 -9.13 -13.10 11.22
N ASP A 38 -9.77 -14.28 11.24
CA ASP A 38 -9.20 -15.50 11.81
C ASP A 38 -8.09 -16.11 10.95
N LYS A 39 -8.15 -15.84 9.65
CA LYS A 39 -7.24 -16.42 8.64
C LYS A 39 -6.10 -15.46 8.28
N ALA A 40 -6.33 -14.16 8.40
CA ALA A 40 -5.42 -13.13 7.90
C ALA A 40 -4.00 -13.21 8.49
N ILE A 41 -3.84 -13.44 9.81
CA ILE A 41 -2.51 -13.60 10.43
C ILE A 41 -1.72 -14.75 9.79
N ALA A 42 -2.37 -15.89 9.56
CA ALA A 42 -1.70 -17.06 9.00
C ALA A 42 -1.40 -16.89 7.50
N ALA A 43 -2.31 -16.25 6.77
CA ALA A 43 -2.14 -15.97 5.34
C ALA A 43 -1.09 -14.90 5.05
N PHE A 44 -0.93 -13.90 5.94
CA PHE A 44 -0.08 -12.74 5.74
C PHE A 44 0.88 -12.50 6.93
N PRO A 45 2.01 -13.21 6.97
CA PRO A 45 3.04 -13.02 7.99
C PRO A 45 3.62 -11.60 8.01
N THR A 46 3.75 -10.99 6.84
CA THR A 46 4.24 -9.62 6.63
C THR A 46 3.15 -8.78 5.94
N VAL A 47 3.17 -7.47 6.16
CA VAL A 47 2.12 -6.58 5.63
C VAL A 47 2.29 -6.33 4.14
N ASP A 48 3.52 -6.33 3.61
CA ASP A 48 3.79 -6.18 2.17
C ASP A 48 3.06 -7.25 1.34
N ARG A 49 3.05 -8.50 1.80
CA ARG A 49 2.29 -9.60 1.16
C ARG A 49 0.79 -9.38 1.16
N CYS A 50 0.27 -8.73 2.19
CA CYS A 50 -1.14 -8.34 2.24
C CYS A 50 -1.43 -7.19 1.27
N SER A 51 -0.49 -6.27 1.07
CA SER A 51 -0.59 -5.16 0.12
C SER A 51 -0.59 -5.62 -1.34
N GLU A 52 -0.04 -6.81 -1.64
CA GLU A 52 -0.06 -7.43 -2.98
C GLU A 52 -1.46 -7.96 -3.37
N VAL A 53 -2.38 -8.13 -2.41
CA VAL A 53 -3.74 -8.60 -2.67
C VAL A 53 -4.54 -7.49 -3.35
N ASP A 54 -5.19 -7.84 -4.47
CA ASP A 54 -6.12 -6.94 -5.17
C ASP A 54 -7.38 -6.71 -4.32
N SER A 55 -7.31 -5.68 -3.48
CA SER A 55 -8.34 -5.33 -2.51
C SER A 55 -8.67 -3.85 -2.60
N PRO A 56 -9.96 -3.47 -2.60
CA PRO A 56 -10.36 -2.07 -2.64
C PRO A 56 -9.71 -1.27 -1.51
N GLN A 57 -9.43 0.00 -1.79
CA GLN A 57 -8.98 0.94 -0.78
C GLN A 57 -10.17 1.53 -0.02
N LEU A 58 -9.97 1.86 1.25
CA LEU A 58 -11.01 2.46 2.09
C LEU A 58 -11.59 3.74 1.51
N GLY A 59 -10.73 4.62 0.99
CA GLY A 59 -11.15 5.85 0.31
C GLY A 59 -12.00 5.58 -0.93
N VAL A 60 -11.63 4.58 -1.73
CA VAL A 60 -12.38 4.18 -2.92
C VAL A 60 -13.76 3.61 -2.55
N LEU A 61 -13.84 2.81 -1.48
CA LEU A 61 -15.12 2.29 -0.99
C LEU A 61 -16.03 3.41 -0.46
N SER A 62 -15.48 4.34 0.31
CA SER A 62 -16.20 5.52 0.83
C SER A 62 -16.70 6.42 -0.31
N GLU A 63 -15.86 6.68 -1.31
CA GLU A 63 -16.23 7.46 -2.50
C GLU A 63 -17.30 6.75 -3.36
N ALA A 64 -17.19 5.42 -3.51
CA ALA A 64 -18.15 4.63 -4.27
C ALA A 64 -19.53 4.64 -3.60
N PHE A 65 -19.58 4.50 -2.28
CA PHE A 65 -20.84 4.39 -1.53
C PHE A 65 -20.86 5.35 -0.31
N PRO A 66 -20.91 6.67 -0.57
CA PRO A 66 -20.86 7.67 0.49
C PRO A 66 -22.19 7.71 1.25
N ALA A 67 -22.15 8.37 2.41
CA ALA A 67 -23.36 8.66 3.17
C ALA A 67 -24.34 9.49 2.32
N HIS A 68 -25.61 9.10 2.33
CA HIS A 68 -26.68 9.79 1.60
C HIS A 68 -28.03 9.57 2.26
N ILE A 69 -29.01 10.39 1.90
CA ILE A 69 -30.40 10.19 2.33
C ILE A 69 -31.11 9.36 1.27
N ASP A 70 -31.71 8.23 1.65
CA ASP A 70 -32.58 7.46 0.77
C ASP A 70 -33.81 8.32 0.44
N GLN A 71 -33.99 8.65 -0.85
CA GLN A 71 -35.07 9.53 -1.29
C GLN A 71 -36.47 8.93 -1.11
N ARG A 72 -36.57 7.60 -1.02
CA ARG A 72 -37.83 6.86 -0.86
C ARG A 72 -38.23 6.76 0.60
N THR A 73 -37.29 6.46 1.49
CA THR A 73 -37.58 6.25 2.93
C THR A 73 -37.32 7.48 3.78
N GLY A 74 -36.49 8.42 3.29
CA GLY A 74 -36.00 9.57 4.06
C GLY A 74 -34.93 9.20 5.10
N GLU A 75 -34.45 7.95 5.11
CA GLU A 75 -33.48 7.46 6.07
C GLU A 75 -32.06 7.88 5.69
N GLU A 76 -31.24 8.22 6.70
CA GLU A 76 -29.81 8.44 6.51
C GLU A 76 -29.12 7.08 6.32
N ILE A 77 -28.62 6.85 5.12
CA ILE A 77 -27.71 5.74 4.82
C ILE A 77 -26.30 6.19 5.15
N GLN A 78 -25.65 5.47 6.06
CA GLN A 78 -24.28 5.75 6.46
C GLN A 78 -23.29 5.36 5.36
N ASP A 79 -22.10 5.97 5.39
CA ASP A 79 -20.97 5.62 4.54
C ASP A 79 -20.62 4.14 4.68
N MET A 80 -20.51 3.44 3.56
CA MET A 80 -20.30 2.00 3.58
C MET A 80 -18.96 1.57 4.19
N ALA A 81 -17.88 2.31 3.89
CA ALA A 81 -16.58 2.01 4.47
C ALA A 81 -16.64 2.16 5.99
N VAL A 82 -17.34 3.18 6.49
CA VAL A 82 -17.56 3.37 7.92
C VAL A 82 -18.33 2.19 8.53
N VAL A 83 -19.51 1.83 7.99
CA VAL A 83 -20.33 0.73 8.53
C VAL A 83 -19.55 -0.59 8.51
N TRP A 84 -18.83 -0.86 7.43
CA TRP A 84 -17.99 -2.05 7.31
C TRP A 84 -16.88 -2.06 8.37
N MET A 85 -16.10 -0.98 8.51
CA MET A 85 -15.04 -0.88 9.51
C MET A 85 -15.56 -1.02 10.95
N GLN A 86 -16.71 -0.42 11.27
CA GLN A 86 -17.34 -0.54 12.58
C GLN A 86 -17.65 -2.01 12.92
N GLY A 87 -18.15 -2.79 11.96
CA GLY A 87 -18.39 -4.22 12.15
C GLY A 87 -17.12 -4.99 12.52
N HIS A 88 -16.01 -4.69 11.84
CA HIS A 88 -14.71 -5.30 12.15
C HIS A 88 -14.19 -4.91 13.53
N LEU A 89 -14.28 -3.62 13.92
CA LEU A 89 -13.85 -3.15 15.23
C LEU A 89 -14.74 -3.68 16.37
N ILE A 90 -16.04 -3.84 16.15
CA ILE A 90 -16.96 -4.49 17.09
C ILE A 90 -16.52 -5.95 17.31
N ALA A 91 -16.16 -6.67 16.24
CA ALA A 91 -15.67 -8.04 16.36
C ALA A 91 -14.37 -8.13 17.17
N VAL A 92 -13.43 -7.18 16.99
CA VAL A 92 -12.23 -7.08 17.82
C VAL A 92 -12.61 -6.82 19.29
N SER A 93 -13.49 -5.86 19.54
CA SER A 93 -13.97 -5.51 20.89
C SER A 93 -14.61 -6.70 21.61
N MET A 94 -15.44 -7.46 20.92
CA MET A 94 -16.06 -8.68 21.43
C MET A 94 -15.02 -9.77 21.72
N PHE A 95 -14.07 -9.98 20.82
CA PHE A 95 -13.02 -10.98 20.99
C PHE A 95 -12.11 -10.67 22.19
N CYS A 96 -11.71 -9.42 22.35
CA CYS A 96 -10.86 -8.98 23.45
C CYS A 96 -11.59 -8.91 24.80
N GLY A 97 -12.91 -9.14 24.84
CA GLY A 97 -13.70 -9.09 26.07
C GLY A 97 -13.80 -7.70 26.68
N ALA A 98 -13.81 -6.65 25.85
CA ALA A 98 -13.94 -5.27 26.32
C ALA A 98 -15.26 -5.08 27.07
N ARG A 99 -15.17 -4.56 28.30
CA ARG A 99 -16.34 -4.26 29.14
C ARG A 99 -17.05 -3.00 28.67
N GLU A 100 -16.25 -1.99 28.33
CA GLU A 100 -16.74 -0.73 27.79
C GLU A 100 -16.52 -0.69 26.28
N LYS A 101 -17.62 -0.39 25.56
CA LYS A 101 -17.63 -0.28 24.10
C LYS A 101 -17.68 1.20 23.72
N MET A 102 -17.01 1.55 22.62
CA MET A 102 -17.18 2.85 22.00
C MET A 102 -18.66 3.10 21.71
N ASN A 103 -19.13 4.32 21.99
CA ASN A 103 -20.45 4.72 21.55
C ASN A 103 -20.50 4.93 20.03
N GLU A 104 -21.70 5.05 19.47
CA GLU A 104 -21.90 5.18 18.02
C GLU A 104 -21.13 6.35 17.41
N TRP A 105 -21.14 7.51 18.07
CA TRP A 105 -20.41 8.68 17.62
C TRP A 105 -18.90 8.45 17.61
N GLN A 106 -18.33 7.92 18.70
CA GLN A 106 -16.90 7.59 18.79
C GLN A 106 -16.48 6.61 17.70
N SER A 107 -17.26 5.56 17.49
CA SER A 107 -16.99 4.53 16.48
C SER A 107 -17.06 5.10 15.06
N LYS A 108 -18.09 5.90 14.75
CA LYS A 108 -18.25 6.59 13.45
C LYS A 108 -17.11 7.57 13.20
N SER A 109 -16.81 8.44 14.16
CA SER A 109 -15.74 9.43 14.09
C SER A 109 -14.37 8.78 13.91
N LEU A 110 -14.08 7.69 14.63
CA LEU A 110 -12.84 6.94 14.47
C LEU A 110 -12.69 6.38 13.05
N CYS A 111 -13.72 5.72 12.52
CA CYS A 111 -13.65 5.15 11.17
C CYS A 111 -13.48 6.25 10.10
N SER A 112 -14.23 7.34 10.21
CA SER A 112 -14.07 8.50 9.32
C SER A 112 -12.67 9.11 9.40
N GLN A 113 -12.09 9.21 10.60
CA GLN A 113 -10.73 9.72 10.78
C GLN A 113 -9.70 8.82 10.07
N ILE A 114 -9.78 7.50 10.25
CA ILE A 114 -8.89 6.54 9.58
C ILE A 114 -9.02 6.63 8.06
N ILE A 115 -10.24 6.73 7.51
CA ILE A 115 -10.46 6.87 6.06
C ILE A 115 -9.80 8.16 5.53
N ASN A 116 -9.94 9.28 6.26
CA ASN A 116 -9.39 10.56 5.85
C ASN A 116 -7.85 10.62 5.94
N GLU A 117 -7.26 10.02 6.97
CA GLU A 117 -5.80 10.01 7.16
C GLU A 117 -5.11 8.94 6.30
N HIS A 118 -5.79 7.82 6.04
CA HIS A 118 -5.25 6.66 5.35
C HIS A 118 -6.21 6.12 4.27
N PRO A 119 -6.59 6.94 3.27
CA PRO A 119 -7.55 6.53 2.24
C PRO A 119 -7.05 5.37 1.39
N THR A 120 -5.73 5.20 1.29
CA THR A 120 -5.08 4.14 0.49
C THR A 120 -4.92 2.81 1.22
N LEU A 121 -5.31 2.73 2.49
CA LEU A 121 -5.34 1.47 3.23
C LEU A 121 -6.39 0.53 2.61
N THR A 122 -6.02 -0.70 2.28
CA THR A 122 -6.95 -1.64 1.65
C THR A 122 -7.87 -2.33 2.66
N LEU A 123 -8.99 -2.89 2.20
CA LEU A 123 -9.89 -3.68 3.05
C LEU A 123 -9.14 -4.87 3.67
N MET A 124 -8.33 -5.57 2.87
CA MET A 124 -7.54 -6.71 3.36
C MET A 124 -6.48 -6.28 4.38
N GLU A 125 -5.83 -5.13 4.18
CA GLU A 125 -4.88 -4.58 5.16
C GLU A 125 -5.57 -4.21 6.49
N PHE A 126 -6.78 -3.62 6.42
CA PHE A 126 -7.56 -3.32 7.62
C PHE A 126 -8.01 -4.59 8.36
N ILE A 127 -8.38 -5.66 7.63
CA ILE A 127 -8.68 -6.97 8.21
C ILE A 127 -7.43 -7.55 8.90
N LEU A 128 -6.27 -7.50 8.25
CA LEU A 128 -5.01 -7.95 8.84
C LEU A 128 -4.65 -7.15 10.09
N PHE A 129 -4.88 -5.84 10.07
CA PHE A 129 -4.76 -4.97 11.24
C PHE A 129 -5.64 -5.46 12.38
N CYS A 130 -6.95 -5.66 12.17
CA CYS A 130 -7.88 -6.17 13.18
C CYS A 130 -7.44 -7.54 13.72
N SER A 131 -6.99 -8.43 12.84
CA SER A 131 -6.47 -9.75 13.19
C SER A 131 -5.29 -9.65 14.17
N ARG A 132 -4.28 -8.83 13.84
CA ARG A 132 -3.10 -8.58 14.69
C ARG A 132 -3.43 -7.81 15.97
N LEU A 133 -4.47 -6.98 15.93
CA LEU A 133 -4.99 -6.28 17.10
C LEU A 133 -5.56 -7.27 18.12
N ARG A 134 -6.34 -8.26 17.66
CA ARG A 134 -6.85 -9.36 18.51
C ARG A 134 -5.73 -10.23 19.10
N SER A 135 -4.61 -10.36 18.40
CA SER A 135 -3.42 -11.06 18.91
C SER A 135 -2.53 -10.19 19.81
N ALA A 136 -2.99 -9.00 20.21
CA ALA A 136 -2.26 -8.05 21.05
C ALA A 136 -0.87 -7.66 20.50
N LYS A 137 -0.66 -7.71 19.18
CA LYS A 137 0.65 -7.42 18.56
C LYS A 137 1.08 -5.95 18.77
N TYR A 138 0.12 -5.04 18.77
CA TYR A 138 0.36 -3.59 18.82
C TYR A 138 0.03 -2.96 20.17
N GLY A 139 -0.30 -3.77 21.18
CA GLY A 139 -0.72 -3.31 22.49
C GLY A 139 -1.70 -4.25 23.15
N LYS A 140 -1.97 -4.03 24.43
CA LYS A 140 -3.00 -4.74 25.20
C LYS A 140 -4.10 -3.77 25.60
N PHE A 141 -5.33 -4.23 25.48
CA PHE A 141 -6.51 -3.48 25.92
C PHE A 141 -6.86 -3.89 27.35
N TYR A 142 -7.02 -2.91 28.24
CA TYR A 142 -7.34 -3.16 29.65
C TYR A 142 -8.79 -2.76 29.94
N GLY A 143 -9.73 -3.65 29.64
CA GLY A 143 -11.15 -3.48 30.00
C GLY A 143 -11.97 -2.54 29.10
N SER A 144 -11.33 -1.64 28.36
CA SER A 144 -11.91 -0.82 27.29
C SER A 144 -11.05 -0.92 26.03
N ILE A 145 -11.67 -0.71 24.86
CA ILE A 145 -10.94 -0.40 23.62
C ILE A 145 -11.33 1.01 23.24
N ASP A 146 -10.41 1.95 23.41
CA ASP A 146 -10.67 3.35 23.09
C ASP A 146 -10.19 3.74 21.68
N PRO A 147 -10.72 4.83 21.09
CA PRO A 147 -10.29 5.28 19.77
C PRO A 147 -8.80 5.62 19.68
N ALA A 148 -8.20 6.17 20.74
CA ALA A 148 -6.81 6.62 20.74
C ALA A 148 -5.83 5.44 20.71
N GLU A 149 -6.13 4.36 21.44
CA GLU A 149 -5.41 3.09 21.44
C GLU A 149 -5.52 2.39 20.09
N ILE A 150 -6.68 2.45 19.43
CA ILE A 150 -6.85 1.92 18.07
C ILE A 150 -5.97 2.72 17.09
N LEU A 151 -6.00 4.04 17.13
CA LEU A 151 -5.18 4.90 16.26
C LEU A 151 -3.68 4.67 16.51
N GLY A 152 -3.25 4.63 17.78
CA GLY A 152 -1.86 4.32 18.12
C GLY A 152 -1.43 2.92 17.67
N SER A 153 -2.33 1.94 17.75
CA SER A 153 -2.07 0.60 17.21
C SER A 153 -1.98 0.58 15.69
N LEU A 154 -2.79 1.40 15.01
CA LEU A 154 -2.77 1.55 13.55
C LEU A 154 -1.46 2.20 13.10
N ASP A 155 -0.95 3.20 13.82
CA ASP A 155 0.35 3.80 13.55
C ASP A 155 1.50 2.78 13.60
N LEU A 156 1.47 1.89 14.60
CA LEU A 156 2.42 0.79 14.71
C LEU A 156 2.27 -0.20 13.55
N PHE A 157 1.04 -0.54 13.15
CA PHE A 157 0.78 -1.37 11.98
C PHE A 157 1.33 -0.75 10.69
N LEU A 158 1.13 0.55 10.48
CA LEU A 158 1.64 1.26 9.32
C LEU A 158 3.16 1.39 9.33
N LYS A 159 3.77 1.46 10.52
CA LYS A 159 5.23 1.40 10.67
C LYS A 159 5.77 0.03 10.25
N ASP A 160 5.13 -1.06 10.69
CA ASP A 160 5.47 -2.42 10.25
C ASP A 160 5.37 -2.53 8.72
N LYS A 161 4.28 -2.01 8.13
CA LYS A 161 4.09 -1.97 6.67
C LYS A 161 5.24 -1.30 5.94
N ARG A 162 5.65 -0.10 6.38
CA ARG A 162 6.79 0.62 5.79
C ARG A 162 8.09 -0.17 5.89
N GLN A 163 8.32 -0.85 7.01
CA GLN A 163 9.52 -1.66 7.20
C GLN A 163 9.52 -2.93 6.36
N ASP A 164 8.38 -3.61 6.24
CA ASP A 164 8.22 -4.79 5.39
C ASP A 164 8.50 -4.43 3.92
N ILE A 165 7.93 -3.34 3.42
CA ILE A 165 8.17 -2.85 2.06
C ILE A 165 9.66 -2.51 1.85
N ALA A 166 10.28 -1.80 2.80
CA ALA A 166 11.70 -1.45 2.70
C ALA A 166 12.59 -2.70 2.61
N ARG A 167 12.34 -3.69 3.48
CA ARG A 167 13.06 -4.98 3.45
C ARG A 167 12.87 -5.71 2.13
N HIS A 168 11.64 -5.75 1.61
CA HIS A 168 11.36 -6.39 0.33
C HIS A 168 12.12 -5.72 -0.82
N MET A 169 12.13 -4.39 -0.87
CA MET A 169 12.84 -3.63 -1.90
C MET A 169 14.36 -3.86 -1.83
N GLU A 170 14.93 -3.88 -0.63
CA GLU A 170 16.36 -4.18 -0.42
C GLU A 170 16.72 -5.60 -0.87
N GLU A 171 15.85 -6.58 -0.60
CA GLU A 171 16.02 -7.97 -1.03
C GLU A 171 16.02 -8.09 -2.57
N VAL A 172 15.04 -7.45 -3.22
CA VAL A 172 14.94 -7.43 -4.68
C VAL A 172 16.17 -6.81 -5.32
N GLU A 173 16.66 -5.69 -4.79
CA GLU A 173 17.87 -5.02 -5.30
C GLU A 173 19.13 -5.86 -5.05
N ARG A 174 19.23 -6.56 -3.91
CA ARG A 174 20.32 -7.50 -3.65
C ARG A 174 20.33 -8.63 -4.66
N GLN A 175 19.18 -9.25 -4.92
CA GLN A 175 19.06 -10.33 -5.90
C GLN A 175 19.38 -9.87 -7.32
N ARG A 176 18.99 -8.62 -7.68
CA ARG A 176 19.35 -8.05 -8.98
C ARG A 176 20.86 -7.90 -9.11
N ARG A 177 21.53 -7.29 -8.13
CA ARG A 177 22.99 -7.11 -8.11
C ARG A 177 23.74 -8.44 -8.14
N GLU A 178 23.25 -9.46 -7.44
CA GLU A 178 23.86 -10.79 -7.45
C GLU A 178 23.76 -11.44 -8.84
N LYS A 179 22.60 -11.34 -9.51
CA LYS A 179 22.45 -11.81 -10.90
C LYS A 179 23.36 -11.07 -11.87
N GLU A 180 23.42 -9.74 -11.77
CA GLU A 180 24.33 -8.91 -12.59
C GLU A 180 25.80 -9.29 -12.37
N TRP A 181 26.19 -9.52 -11.11
CA TRP A 181 27.53 -9.98 -10.74
C TRP A 181 27.82 -11.37 -11.31
N GLU A 182 26.89 -12.31 -11.22
CA GLU A 182 27.05 -13.65 -11.79
C GLU A 182 27.14 -13.63 -13.32
N GLU A 183 26.34 -12.81 -13.99
CA GLU A 183 26.38 -12.61 -15.43
C GLU A 183 27.70 -11.96 -15.86
N SER A 184 28.15 -10.93 -15.14
CA SER A 184 29.45 -10.29 -15.36
C SER A 184 30.59 -11.30 -15.20
N ARG A 185 30.54 -12.14 -14.15
CA ARG A 185 31.52 -13.20 -13.91
C ARG A 185 31.52 -14.28 -15.00
N LYS A 186 30.34 -14.67 -15.51
CA LYS A 186 30.22 -15.64 -16.63
C LYS A 186 30.76 -15.06 -17.94
N ASN A 187 30.53 -13.77 -18.17
CA ASN A 187 30.99 -13.06 -19.36
C ASN A 187 32.42 -12.50 -19.23
N ALA A 188 33.08 -12.70 -18.07
CA ALA A 188 34.42 -12.24 -17.84
C ALA A 188 35.40 -13.02 -18.72
N ILE A 189 36.14 -12.30 -19.55
CA ILE A 189 37.25 -12.84 -20.35
C ILE A 189 38.58 -12.48 -19.68
N THR A 190 39.59 -13.33 -19.86
CA THR A 190 40.95 -13.03 -19.37
C THR A 190 41.53 -11.85 -20.14
N TYR A 191 42.52 -11.18 -19.55
CA TYR A 191 43.20 -10.05 -20.21
C TYR A 191 43.86 -10.47 -21.53
N GLU A 192 44.45 -11.66 -21.58
CA GLU A 192 45.03 -12.20 -22.82
C GLU A 192 43.98 -12.46 -23.90
N GLU A 193 42.83 -13.02 -23.53
CA GLU A 193 41.71 -13.25 -24.45
C GLU A 193 41.15 -11.91 -24.98
N PHE A 194 41.06 -10.89 -24.11
CA PHE A 194 40.70 -9.55 -24.52
C PHE A 194 41.68 -8.97 -25.55
N LEU A 195 42.99 -9.11 -25.34
CA LEU A 195 43.99 -8.66 -26.31
C LEU A 195 43.84 -9.37 -27.67
N ARG A 196 43.62 -10.69 -27.66
CA ARG A 196 43.40 -11.46 -28.90
C ARG A 196 42.17 -10.98 -29.67
N ARG A 197 41.05 -10.75 -28.98
CA ARG A 197 39.81 -10.23 -29.58
C ARG A 197 39.94 -8.79 -30.08
N LYS A 198 40.76 -7.99 -29.39
CA LYS A 198 41.09 -6.63 -29.82
C LYS A 198 41.93 -6.65 -31.10
N GLU A 199 42.94 -7.51 -31.18
CA GLU A 199 43.78 -7.69 -32.37
C GLU A 199 43.03 -8.27 -33.57
N SER A 200 42.05 -9.16 -33.33
CA SER A 200 41.16 -9.68 -34.39
C SER A 200 40.17 -8.65 -34.94
N GLY A 201 40.11 -7.45 -34.35
CA GLY A 201 39.27 -6.35 -34.82
C GLY A 201 37.83 -6.38 -34.29
N GLU A 202 37.54 -7.20 -33.29
CA GLU A 202 36.20 -7.36 -32.71
C GLU A 202 35.72 -6.11 -31.95
N TYR A 203 36.65 -5.23 -31.55
CA TYR A 203 36.37 -3.97 -30.86
C TYR A 203 36.90 -2.73 -31.62
N PRO A 204 36.35 -2.41 -32.81
CA PRO A 204 36.89 -1.36 -33.68
C PRO A 204 36.74 0.06 -33.12
N THR A 205 35.77 0.29 -32.23
CA THR A 205 35.57 1.57 -31.53
C THR A 205 36.64 1.83 -30.47
N LEU A 206 37.09 0.82 -29.72
CA LEU A 206 38.18 0.96 -28.75
C LEU A 206 39.49 1.32 -29.44
N SER A 207 39.80 0.67 -30.56
CA SER A 207 41.00 0.98 -31.35
C SER A 207 41.00 2.42 -31.89
N LYS A 208 39.85 2.96 -32.29
CA LYS A 208 39.70 4.36 -32.73
C LYS A 208 39.90 5.35 -31.58
N LEU A 209 39.41 5.04 -30.38
CA LEU A 209 39.58 5.89 -29.19
C LEU A 209 41.04 5.98 -28.77
N GLU A 210 41.76 4.86 -28.72
CA GLU A 210 43.20 4.86 -28.39
C GLU A 210 44.04 5.63 -29.43
N GLN A 211 43.66 5.55 -30.71
CA GLN A 211 44.30 6.34 -31.76
C GLN A 211 44.05 7.84 -31.61
N ALA A 212 42.83 8.24 -31.25
CA ALA A 212 42.47 9.63 -30.99
C ALA A 212 43.15 10.19 -29.71
N GLU A 213 43.34 9.35 -28.70
CA GLU A 213 44.04 9.72 -27.46
C GLU A 213 45.54 9.88 -27.69
N LYS A 214 46.16 8.99 -28.49
CA LYS A 214 47.58 9.13 -28.92
C LYS A 214 47.81 10.33 -29.85
N GLN A 215 46.78 10.80 -30.54
CA GLN A 215 46.84 11.96 -31.44
C GLN A 215 46.43 13.27 -30.75
N SER A 216 45.89 13.21 -29.52
CA SER A 216 45.60 14.41 -28.75
C SER A 216 46.90 15.03 -28.21
N PRO A 217 47.15 16.33 -28.43
CA PRO A 217 48.33 16.99 -27.88
C PRO A 217 48.31 16.94 -26.35
N PRO A 218 49.48 16.84 -25.68
CA PRO A 218 49.54 16.77 -24.23
C PRO A 218 48.87 18.01 -23.63
N VAL A 219 47.89 17.80 -22.75
CA VAL A 219 47.26 18.88 -21.98
C VAL A 219 48.34 19.48 -21.09
N GLU A 220 48.88 20.64 -21.48
CA GLU A 220 49.72 21.45 -20.61
C GLU A 220 48.92 21.77 -19.35
N LYS A 221 49.24 21.08 -18.25
CA LYS A 221 48.83 21.50 -16.91
C LYS A 221 49.48 22.86 -16.66
N LYS A 222 48.78 23.95 -16.96
CA LYS A 222 49.15 25.27 -16.48
C LYS A 222 49.08 25.24 -14.96
N LEU A 223 50.23 25.09 -14.30
CA LEU A 223 50.39 25.50 -12.92
C LEU A 223 50.18 27.00 -12.90
N HIS A 224 49.04 27.44 -12.35
CA HIS A 224 48.91 28.81 -11.88
C HIS A 224 49.77 28.94 -10.61
N ILE A 225 50.90 29.61 -10.76
CA ILE A 225 51.66 30.24 -9.68
C ILE A 225 50.96 31.55 -9.34
#